data_AF-A0A350NMR8-F1
#
_entry.id   AF-A0A350NMR8-F1
#
_cell.length_a   1.000
_cell.length_b   1.000
_cell.length_c   1.000
_cell.angle_alpha   90.00
_cell.angle_beta   90.00
_cell.angle_gamma   90.00
#
_symmetry.space_group_name_H-M   'P 1'
#
loop_
_entity.id
_entity.type
_entity.pdbx_description
1 polymer ?
#
loop_
_entity_poly.entity_id
_entity_poly.type
_entity_poly.pdbx_seq_one_letter_code
_entity_poly.pdbx_strand_id
1 'polypeptide(L)'
;MPGDRSDETIRRVGIVAGTRCDHLIIKEDADRRGRKDGATANLVFEGAMSARSRNGVEIIADEGQAVRHALSTCPAKALVIIFYENMMTVLDVLAEFGCAPTLASGGAALLHDTNQNLINHAHAFPI
;
A
#
# COMPACT_ATOMS: atom_id res chain seq x y z
N MET A 1 3.05 8.80 1.09
CA MET A 1 2.21 10.02 1.03
C MET A 1 3.16 11.20 1.08
N PRO A 2 3.08 12.16 0.15
CA PRO A 2 4.05 13.25 0.11
C PRO A 2 4.05 14.12 1.37
N GLY A 3 5.24 14.37 1.90
CA GLY A 3 5.47 15.10 3.15
C GLY A 3 5.27 16.62 3.05
N ASP A 4 4.73 17.17 1.97
CA ASP A 4 4.37 18.59 1.80
C ASP A 4 2.85 18.84 1.89
N ARG A 5 2.04 17.79 2.08
CA ARG A 5 0.59 17.92 2.30
C ARG A 5 0.28 18.42 3.69
N SER A 6 -0.87 19.04 3.93
CA SER A 6 -1.27 19.44 5.30
C SER A 6 -1.48 18.21 6.19
N ASP A 7 -1.25 18.36 7.50
CA ASP A 7 -1.47 17.27 8.46
C ASP A 7 -2.92 16.74 8.42
N GLU A 8 -3.88 17.64 8.24
CA GLU A 8 -5.30 17.28 8.08
C GLU A 8 -5.52 16.39 6.84
N THR A 9 -4.90 16.74 5.72
CA THR A 9 -4.99 15.94 4.49
C THR A 9 -4.42 14.54 4.70
N ILE A 10 -3.26 14.45 5.37
CA ILE A 10 -2.60 13.16 5.65
C ILE A 10 -3.45 12.31 6.59
N ARG A 11 -4.00 12.89 7.66
CA ARG A 11 -4.96 12.20 8.53
C ARG A 11 -6.20 11.74 7.78
N ARG A 12 -6.75 12.55 6.88
CA ARG A 12 -7.94 12.19 6.10
C ARG A 12 -7.69 10.98 5.20
N VAL A 13 -6.50 10.85 4.62
CA VAL A 13 -6.08 9.65 3.89
C VAL A 13 -6.13 8.43 4.80
N GLY A 14 -5.55 8.55 6.00
CA GLY A 14 -5.62 7.51 7.03
C GLY A 14 -7.06 7.09 7.35
N ILE A 15 -7.96 8.05 7.56
CA ILE A 15 -9.38 7.80 7.84
C ILE A 15 -10.02 6.99 6.71
N VAL A 16 -9.83 7.42 5.46
CA VAL A 16 -10.41 6.74 4.29
C VAL A 16 -9.86 5.32 4.17
N ALA A 17 -8.55 5.15 4.29
CA ALA A 17 -7.91 3.83 4.23
C ALA A 17 -8.39 2.90 5.35
N GLY A 18 -8.38 3.37 6.60
CA GLY A 18 -8.85 2.61 7.77
C GLY A 18 -10.35 2.28 7.74
N THR A 19 -11.15 3.01 6.95
CA THR A 19 -12.57 2.70 6.76
C THR A 19 -12.81 1.62 5.69
N ARG A 20 -11.91 1.48 4.72
CA ARG A 20 -12.15 0.70 3.48
C ARG A 20 -11.27 -0.53 3.31
N CYS A 21 -10.16 -0.61 4.03
CA CYS A 21 -9.25 -1.73 3.97
C CYS A 21 -9.39 -2.63 5.21
N ASP A 22 -9.36 -3.95 4.99
CA ASP A 22 -9.35 -4.94 6.08
C ASP A 22 -8.00 -5.03 6.79
N HIS A 23 -6.92 -4.63 6.10
CA HIS A 23 -5.56 -4.54 6.64
C HIS A 23 -4.86 -3.34 6.00
N LEU A 24 -4.09 -2.58 6.76
CA LEU A 24 -3.38 -1.39 6.29
C LEU A 24 -1.91 -1.42 6.72
N ILE A 25 -1.02 -1.34 5.74
CA ILE A 25 0.42 -1.23 5.93
C ILE A 25 0.84 0.17 5.51
N ILE A 26 1.36 0.94 6.46
CA ILE A 26 1.73 2.34 6.25
C ILE A 26 3.23 2.42 6.02
N LYS A 27 3.61 2.80 4.80
CA LYS A 27 4.98 3.15 4.42
C LYS A 27 5.19 4.67 4.42
N GLU A 28 6.45 5.09 4.47
CA GLU A 28 6.82 6.49 4.30
C GLU A 28 7.54 6.71 2.98
N ASP A 29 7.33 7.87 2.37
CA ASP A 29 8.05 8.24 1.15
C ASP A 29 9.50 8.57 1.53
N ALA A 30 10.47 8.12 0.71
CA ALA A 30 11.89 8.39 0.91
C ALA A 30 12.16 9.91 0.83
N ASP A 31 11.49 10.61 -0.10
CA ASP A 31 11.41 12.07 -0.08
C ASP A 31 10.37 12.57 0.92
N ARG A 32 10.85 12.92 2.12
CA ARG A 32 10.02 13.41 3.23
C ARG A 32 9.61 14.88 3.12
N ARG A 33 10.13 15.63 2.13
CA ARG A 33 9.81 17.05 1.90
C ARG A 33 9.87 17.93 3.15
N GLY A 34 10.89 17.71 3.98
CA GLY A 34 11.16 18.50 5.19
C GLY A 34 10.46 18.02 6.46
N ARG A 35 9.65 16.96 6.42
CA ARG A 35 9.13 16.29 7.63
C ARG A 35 10.17 15.37 8.27
N LYS A 36 10.05 15.18 9.58
CA LYS A 36 10.86 14.21 10.35
C LYS A 36 10.50 12.78 9.98
N ASP A 37 11.43 11.85 10.20
CA ASP A 37 11.18 10.42 10.01
C ASP A 37 9.97 9.97 10.84
N GLY A 38 9.11 9.19 10.21
CA GLY A 38 7.87 8.66 10.75
C GLY A 38 6.75 9.70 10.92
N ALA A 39 6.99 10.99 10.69
CA ALA A 39 5.97 12.01 10.94
C ALA A 39 4.76 11.85 10.02
N THR A 40 4.99 11.57 8.73
CA THR A 40 3.88 11.37 7.79
C THR A 40 3.18 10.05 8.05
N ALA A 41 3.95 8.98 8.30
CA ALA A 41 3.38 7.66 8.61
C ALA A 41 2.49 7.70 9.87
N ASN A 42 2.93 8.40 10.92
CA ASN A 42 2.17 8.55 12.16
C ASN A 42 0.86 9.30 11.95
N LEU A 43 0.84 10.35 11.12
CA LEU A 43 -0.39 11.07 10.79
C LEU A 43 -1.39 10.19 10.04
N VAL A 44 -0.93 9.34 9.12
CA VAL A 44 -1.80 8.35 8.45
C VAL A 44 -2.32 7.33 9.47
N PHE A 45 -1.45 6.86 10.37
CA PHE A 45 -1.81 5.92 11.42
C PHE A 45 -2.87 6.48 12.36
N GLU A 46 -2.70 7.71 12.84
CA GLU A 46 -3.70 8.44 13.64
C GLU A 46 -5.07 8.46 12.94
N GLY A 47 -5.08 8.83 11.65
CA GLY A 47 -6.28 8.84 10.84
C GLY A 47 -6.95 7.47 10.76
N ALA A 48 -6.18 6.43 10.46
CA ALA A 48 -6.68 5.06 10.32
C ALA A 48 -7.25 4.52 11.63
N MET A 49 -6.56 4.75 12.75
CA MET A 49 -7.00 4.32 14.08
C MET A 49 -8.28 5.03 14.52
N SER A 50 -8.50 6.29 14.10
CA SER A 50 -9.74 7.01 14.39
C SER A 50 -10.98 6.47 13.66
N ALA A 51 -10.78 5.74 12.55
CA ALA A 51 -11.85 5.27 11.68
C ALA A 51 -12.52 3.95 12.10
N ARG A 52 -12.27 3.46 13.34
CA ARG A 52 -12.64 2.09 13.77
C ARG A 52 -12.16 1.03 12.79
N SER A 53 -10.87 1.04 12.45
CA SER A 53 -10.25 -0.05 11.69
C SER A 53 -10.58 -1.38 12.38
N ARG A 54 -11.21 -2.29 11.63
CA ARG A 54 -11.72 -3.56 12.16
C ARG A 54 -10.65 -4.64 12.23
N ASN A 55 -9.48 -4.49 11.58
CA ASN A 55 -8.29 -5.34 11.74
C ASN A 55 -7.02 -4.66 11.19
N GLY A 56 -5.88 -4.95 11.85
CA GLY A 56 -4.48 -4.74 11.42
C GLY A 56 -4.11 -3.41 10.76
N VAL A 57 -3.59 -2.46 11.55
CA VAL A 57 -2.84 -1.30 11.03
C VAL A 57 -1.42 -1.40 11.55
N GLU A 58 -0.44 -1.36 10.65
CA GLU A 58 0.98 -1.41 10.99
C GLU A 58 1.79 -0.39 10.18
N ILE A 59 2.96 -0.04 10.71
CA ILE A 59 3.89 0.87 10.05
C ILE A 59 5.13 0.07 9.67
N ILE A 60 5.41 0.01 8.38
CA ILE A 60 6.67 -0.52 7.82
C ILE A 60 7.19 0.59 6.91
N ALA A 61 8.09 1.42 7.43
CA ALA A 61 8.47 2.67 6.77
C ALA A 61 9.12 2.44 5.38
N ASP A 62 9.95 1.40 5.25
CA ASP A 62 10.61 1.04 3.99
C ASP A 62 9.61 0.46 2.99
N GLU A 63 9.57 1.05 1.78
CA GLU A 63 8.62 0.67 0.72
C GLU A 63 8.79 -0.79 0.28
N GLY A 64 10.03 -1.24 0.07
CA GLY A 64 10.31 -2.62 -0.36
C GLY A 64 9.91 -3.63 0.71
N GLN A 65 10.23 -3.36 1.98
CA GLN A 65 9.82 -4.22 3.10
C GLN A 65 8.30 -4.22 3.30
N ALA A 66 7.62 -3.08 3.12
CA ALA A 66 6.17 -2.99 3.24
C ALA A 66 5.47 -3.85 2.18
N VAL A 67 5.93 -3.78 0.93
CA VAL A 67 5.40 -4.61 -0.17
C VAL A 67 5.69 -6.09 0.08
N ARG A 68 6.94 -6.43 0.45
CA ARG A 68 7.31 -7.82 0.74
C ARG A 68 6.50 -8.39 1.90
N HIS A 69 6.27 -7.60 2.94
CA HIS A 69 5.43 -7.99 4.06
C HIS A 69 4.00 -8.25 3.59
N ALA A 70 3.40 -7.30 2.85
CA ALA A 70 2.05 -7.43 2.31
C ALA A 70 1.86 -8.73 1.51
N LEU A 71 2.80 -9.05 0.61
CA LEU A 71 2.73 -10.25 -0.22
C LEU A 71 2.98 -11.54 0.56
N SER A 72 3.76 -11.47 1.64
CA SER A 72 4.07 -12.65 2.48
C SER A 72 2.95 -12.98 3.47
N THR A 73 2.16 -11.99 3.88
CA THR A 73 1.16 -12.15 4.95
C THR A 73 -0.28 -12.04 4.45
N CYS A 74 -0.51 -11.60 3.20
CA CYS A 74 -1.87 -11.50 2.69
C CYS A 74 -2.55 -12.87 2.58
N PRO A 75 -3.85 -12.97 2.91
CA PRO A 75 -4.61 -14.18 2.69
C PRO A 75 -4.64 -14.59 1.22
N ALA A 76 -4.86 -15.88 0.98
CA ALA A 76 -5.24 -16.36 -0.35
C ALA A 76 -6.47 -15.57 -0.87
N LYS A 77 -6.42 -15.17 -2.14
CA LYS A 77 -7.43 -14.38 -2.86
C LYS A 77 -7.64 -12.97 -2.33
N ALA A 78 -6.68 -12.44 -1.57
CA ALA A 78 -6.66 -11.04 -1.20
C ALA A 78 -6.37 -10.15 -2.42
N LEU A 79 -6.97 -8.96 -2.41
CA LEU A 79 -6.61 -7.85 -3.30
C LEU A 79 -5.58 -6.97 -2.58
N VAL A 80 -4.37 -6.89 -3.12
CA VAL A 80 -3.32 -5.99 -2.61
C VAL A 80 -3.29 -4.73 -3.47
N ILE A 81 -3.47 -3.58 -2.84
CA ILE A 81 -3.42 -2.25 -3.47
C ILE A 81 -2.16 -1.53 -2.97
N ILE A 82 -1.28 -1.13 -3.89
CA ILE A 82 0.01 -0.51 -3.55
C ILE A 82 0.04 0.91 -4.10
N PHE A 83 0.23 1.88 -3.20
CA PHE A 83 0.54 3.27 -3.56
C PHE A 83 2.05 3.49 -3.44
N TYR A 84 2.74 3.52 -4.57
CA TYR A 84 4.20 3.58 -4.63
C TYR A 84 4.75 4.98 -4.88
N GLU A 85 5.96 5.22 -4.40
CA GLU A 85 6.81 6.33 -4.83
C GLU A 85 7.76 5.87 -5.93
N ASN A 86 8.43 4.73 -5.73
CA ASN A 86 9.34 4.15 -6.71
C ASN A 86 8.74 2.89 -7.32
N MET A 87 8.33 2.98 -8.58
CA MET A 87 7.77 1.84 -9.30
C MET A 87 8.74 0.65 -9.37
N MET A 88 10.04 0.90 -9.54
CA MET A 88 11.04 -0.15 -9.67
C MET A 88 11.16 -0.97 -8.37
N THR A 89 11.12 -0.30 -7.22
CA THR A 89 11.14 -0.97 -5.91
C THR A 89 9.99 -1.97 -5.77
N VAL A 90 8.80 -1.62 -6.23
CA VAL A 90 7.65 -2.55 -6.21
C VAL A 90 7.84 -3.70 -7.21
N LEU A 91 8.30 -3.39 -8.43
CA LEU A 91 8.52 -4.41 -9.47
C LEU A 91 9.58 -5.44 -9.08
N ASP A 92 10.67 -4.99 -8.45
CA ASP A 92 11.74 -5.87 -7.97
C ASP A 92 11.19 -6.85 -6.94
N VAL A 93 10.41 -6.37 -5.97
CA VAL A 93 9.78 -7.24 -4.98
C VAL A 93 8.77 -8.17 -5.65
N LEU A 94 7.93 -7.70 -6.58
CA LEU A 94 6.99 -8.57 -7.29
C LEU A 94 7.69 -9.70 -8.06
N ALA A 95 8.85 -9.43 -8.65
CA ALA A 95 9.65 -10.43 -9.34
C ALA A 95 10.17 -11.53 -8.38
N GLU A 96 10.50 -11.19 -7.14
CA GLU A 96 10.88 -12.17 -6.10
C GLU A 96 9.76 -13.19 -5.81
N PHE A 97 8.50 -12.79 -5.99
CA PHE A 97 7.32 -13.64 -5.79
C PHE A 97 6.84 -14.30 -7.10
N GLY A 98 7.60 -14.19 -8.19
CA GLY A 98 7.26 -14.78 -9.49
C GLY A 98 6.12 -14.06 -10.23
N CYS A 99 5.78 -12.83 -9.85
CA CYS A 99 4.79 -12.02 -10.55
C CYS A 99 5.44 -11.29 -11.74
N ALA A 100 5.01 -11.62 -12.97
CA ALA A 100 5.41 -10.86 -14.16
C ALA A 100 4.57 -9.57 -14.27
N PRO A 101 5.18 -8.39 -14.48
CA PRO A 101 4.44 -7.14 -14.58
C PRO A 101 3.56 -7.11 -15.84
N THR A 102 2.27 -6.91 -15.66
CA THR A 102 1.39 -6.46 -16.74
C THR A 102 1.32 -4.95 -16.68
N LEU A 103 2.15 -4.28 -17.48
CA LEU A 103 2.19 -2.81 -17.56
C LEU A 103 0.97 -2.30 -18.33
N ALA A 104 -0.16 -2.13 -17.63
CA ALA A 104 -1.24 -1.25 -18.07
C ALA A 104 -1.11 0.07 -17.30
N SER A 105 -1.15 1.19 -18.03
CA SER A 105 -0.96 2.54 -17.49
C SER A 105 -1.96 2.89 -16.39
N GLY A 106 -1.48 3.03 -15.15
CA GLY A 106 -2.23 3.59 -14.01
C GLY A 106 -2.65 2.57 -12.96
N GLY A 107 -1.78 2.35 -11.97
CA GLY A 107 -2.05 1.52 -10.78
C GLY A 107 -1.86 0.02 -10.99
N ALA A 108 -1.25 -0.66 -10.02
CA ALA A 108 -1.15 -2.11 -9.98
C ALA A 108 -2.13 -2.64 -8.92
N ALA A 109 -3.10 -3.44 -9.35
CA ALA A 109 -4.00 -4.20 -8.49
C ALA A 109 -3.63 -5.68 -8.62
N LEU A 110 -3.25 -6.33 -7.53
CA LEU A 110 -2.84 -7.74 -7.54
C LEU A 110 -3.93 -8.61 -6.90
N LEU A 111 -4.39 -9.62 -7.63
CA LEU A 111 -5.25 -10.69 -7.12
C LEU A 111 -4.38 -11.94 -6.89
N HIS A 112 -4.24 -12.37 -5.64
CA HIS A 112 -3.42 -13.54 -5.31
C HIS A 112 -4.27 -14.83 -5.33
N ASP A 113 -4.33 -15.61 -6.41
CA ASP A 113 -4.95 -16.95 -6.36
C ASP A 113 -3.89 -18.01 -6.02
N THR A 114 -4.10 -18.77 -4.94
CA THR A 114 -3.19 -19.83 -4.45
C THR A 114 -3.14 -21.08 -5.32
N ASN A 115 -3.89 -21.13 -6.43
CA ASN A 115 -3.68 -22.15 -7.47
C ASN A 115 -2.76 -21.55 -8.54
N GLN A 116 -1.71 -22.29 -8.93
CA GLN A 116 -0.65 -21.93 -9.89
C GLN A 116 -1.13 -21.63 -11.33
N ASN A 117 -2.18 -20.83 -11.51
CA ASN A 117 -2.57 -20.20 -12.74
C ASN A 117 -2.69 -18.69 -12.47
N LEU A 118 -1.61 -17.98 -12.73
CA LEU A 118 -1.58 -16.51 -12.76
C LEU A 118 -2.55 -16.03 -13.84
N ILE A 119 -3.79 -15.70 -13.46
CA ILE A 119 -4.72 -14.99 -14.33
C ILE A 119 -4.63 -13.50 -13.97
N ASN A 120 -3.83 -12.77 -14.75
CA ASN A 120 -3.74 -11.31 -14.68
C ASN A 120 -5.05 -10.69 -15.20
N HIS A 121 -6.03 -10.49 -14.32
CA HIS A 121 -7.19 -9.65 -14.62
C HIS A 121 -6.97 -8.23 -14.08
N ALA A 122 -6.39 -7.39 -14.93
CA ALA A 122 -6.45 -5.94 -14.74
C ALA A 122 -7.85 -5.46 -15.13
N HIS A 123 -8.72 -5.21 -14.15
CA HIS A 123 -9.97 -4.49 -14.38
C HIS A 123 -9.74 -3.00 -14.16
N ALA A 124 -10.10 -2.19 -15.16
CA ALA A 124 -10.19 -0.74 -15.00
C ALA A 124 -11.21 -0.43 -13.90
N PHE A 125 -10.78 0.30 -12.86
CA PHE A 125 -11.70 0.84 -11.86
C PHE A 125 -12.44 2.04 -12.47
N PRO A 126 -13.79 2.03 -12.53
CA PRO A 126 -14.52 3.25 -12.81
C PRO A 126 -14.41 4.18 -11.59
N ILE A 127 -13.97 5.41 -11.85
CA ILE A 127 -14.01 6.55 -10.92
C ILE A 127 -15.45 7.03 -10.68
#